data_AF-A0A949QDA4-F1
#
_entry.id   AF-A0A949QDA4-F1
#
_cell.length_a   1.000
_cell.length_b   1.000
_cell.length_c   1.000
_cell.angle_alpha   90.00
_cell.angle_beta   90.00
_cell.angle_gamma   90.00
#
_symmetry.space_group_name_H-M   'P 1'
#
loop_
_entity.id
_entity.type
_entity.pdbx_description
1 polymer ?
#
loop_
_entity_poly.entity_id
_entity_poly.type
_entity_poly.pdbx_seq_one_letter_code
_entity_poly.pdbx_strand_id
1 'polypeptide(L)'
;MSTTASEGSLHSHSHDASHDHHHHASGNIKVAFFLNLGFTLVEIVGGLVTNSTAILADAVHDLGDSFALAQAWYFESKSGGKSSPRYSYGYKRFSLLGAFISTVVLLTSSLFVLANAIPRILEPRHPDAGGMILLAIVGVLVNAMAMARLSKESGMNAKVVALHLLEDVLGWVAVLVVAVVLYFWDIPVLDPLLAVIITLYILSGVVKNLK
;
A
#
# COMPACT_ATOMS: atom_id res chain seq x y z
N MET A 1 47.80 -37.39 34.68
CA MET A 1 47.52 -37.99 33.35
C MET A 1 46.86 -36.92 32.49
N SER A 2 47.53 -36.57 31.38
CA SER A 2 47.08 -35.97 30.10
C SER A 2 45.88 -35.01 30.09
N THR A 3 46.03 -33.71 29.86
CA THR A 3 46.14 -32.98 28.56
C THR A 3 45.10 -33.38 27.50
N THR A 4 44.23 -32.43 27.08
CA THR A 4 44.24 -31.79 25.75
C THR A 4 43.14 -30.71 25.63
N ALA A 5 43.45 -29.68 24.83
CA ALA A 5 42.67 -28.49 24.51
C ALA A 5 41.45 -28.74 23.60
N SER A 6 40.53 -27.77 23.49
CA SER A 6 39.84 -27.43 22.23
C SER A 6 39.17 -26.05 22.30
N GLU A 7 39.21 -25.38 21.16
CA GLU A 7 38.83 -24.00 20.85
C GLU A 7 37.32 -23.73 20.79
N GLY A 8 36.96 -22.45 20.91
CA GLY A 8 36.02 -21.74 20.03
C GLY A 8 34.52 -22.07 20.07
N SER A 9 33.69 -21.09 20.45
CA SER A 9 32.43 -20.83 19.73
C SER A 9 31.94 -19.40 19.95
N LEU A 10 31.85 -18.67 18.83
CA LEU A 10 31.17 -17.39 18.66
C LEU A 10 29.65 -17.62 18.77
N HIS A 11 28.95 -16.79 19.54
CA HIS A 11 27.50 -16.64 19.39
C HIS A 11 27.16 -15.19 19.04
N SER A 12 27.10 -14.96 17.74
CA SER A 12 26.37 -13.86 17.10
C SER A 12 24.87 -14.10 17.27
N HIS A 13 24.17 -13.18 17.95
CA HIS A 13 22.71 -13.13 17.87
C HIS A 13 22.30 -12.25 16.69
N SER A 14 22.13 -12.92 15.56
CA SER A 14 21.39 -12.44 14.39
C SER A 14 19.91 -12.35 14.74
N HIS A 15 19.38 -11.13 14.81
CA HIS A 15 17.95 -10.88 14.61
C HIS A 15 17.77 -10.27 13.21
N ASP A 16 17.97 -11.10 12.18
CA ASP A 16 17.34 -10.85 10.88
C ASP A 16 15.86 -11.20 11.04
N ALA A 17 15.07 -10.20 11.41
CA ALA A 17 13.64 -10.23 11.15
C ALA A 17 13.45 -9.86 9.67
N SER A 18 13.78 -10.79 8.78
CA SER A 18 13.43 -10.71 7.37
C SER A 18 11.91 -10.83 7.26
N HIS A 19 11.21 -9.70 7.28
CA HIS A 19 9.81 -9.64 6.92
C HIS A 19 9.71 -9.79 5.40
N ASP A 20 9.68 -11.05 4.97
CA ASP A 20 9.29 -11.42 3.62
C ASP A 20 7.88 -10.85 3.33
N HIS A 21 7.80 -9.82 2.49
CA HIS A 21 6.55 -9.33 1.88
C HIS A 21 6.06 -10.33 0.82
N HIS A 22 5.84 -11.57 1.25
CA HIS A 22 5.02 -12.48 0.49
C HIS A 22 3.56 -12.18 0.85
N HIS A 23 2.91 -11.34 0.04
CA HIS A 23 1.45 -11.17 0.02
C HIS A 23 0.79 -12.52 -0.33
N HIS A 24 0.66 -13.41 0.66
CA HIS A 24 -0.04 -14.68 0.55
C HIS A 24 -1.33 -14.63 1.37
N ALA A 25 -2.31 -13.88 0.87
CA ALA A 25 -3.69 -13.99 1.35
C ALA A 25 -4.39 -15.18 0.66
N SER A 26 -4.07 -16.40 1.12
CA SER A 26 -4.36 -17.72 0.50
C SER A 26 -5.85 -18.14 0.29
N GLY A 27 -6.71 -17.23 -0.17
CA GLY A 27 -8.13 -17.48 -0.42
C GLY A 27 -8.95 -16.21 -0.67
N ASN A 28 -8.38 -15.04 -0.34
CA ASN A 28 -9.08 -13.75 -0.36
C ASN A 28 -8.49 -12.75 -1.36
N ILE A 29 -7.42 -13.09 -2.10
CA ILE A 29 -6.75 -12.15 -3.04
C ILE A 29 -7.71 -11.70 -4.15
N LYS A 30 -8.56 -12.60 -4.68
CA LYS A 30 -9.54 -12.21 -5.72
C LYS A 30 -10.52 -11.15 -5.20
N VAL A 31 -11.05 -11.33 -3.99
CA VAL A 31 -11.99 -10.38 -3.37
C VAL A 31 -11.28 -9.07 -3.05
N ALA A 32 -10.08 -9.13 -2.46
CA ALA A 32 -9.25 -7.97 -2.19
C ALA A 32 -8.95 -7.19 -3.48
N PHE A 33 -8.57 -7.88 -4.57
CA PHE A 33 -8.33 -7.26 -5.87
C PHE A 33 -9.55 -6.50 -6.39
N PHE A 34 -10.74 -7.11 -6.41
CA PHE A 34 -11.93 -6.43 -6.94
C PHE A 34 -12.44 -5.32 -6.02
N LEU A 35 -12.30 -5.46 -4.70
CA LEU A 35 -12.61 -4.40 -3.74
C LEU A 35 -11.68 -3.21 -3.93
N ASN A 36 -10.36 -3.46 -3.93
CA ASN A 36 -9.35 -2.42 -4.08
C ASN A 36 -9.50 -1.72 -5.43
N LEU A 37 -9.53 -2.48 -6.53
CA LEU A 37 -9.69 -1.92 -7.87
C LEU A 37 -11.00 -1.14 -8.01
N GLY A 38 -12.10 -1.63 -7.42
CA GLY A 38 -13.38 -0.93 -7.44
C GLY A 38 -13.31 0.41 -6.71
N PHE A 39 -12.66 0.43 -5.55
CA PHE A 39 -12.45 1.64 -4.76
C PHE A 39 -11.50 2.63 -5.44
N THR A 40 -10.39 2.15 -6.01
CA THR A 40 -9.47 2.92 -6.85
C THR A 40 -10.18 3.67 -7.97
N LEU A 41 -11.17 3.04 -8.64
CA LEU A 41 -11.94 3.73 -9.67
C LEU A 41 -12.79 4.88 -9.11
N VAL A 42 -13.36 4.71 -7.92
CA VAL A 42 -14.09 5.77 -7.21
C VAL A 42 -13.15 6.92 -6.86
N GLU A 43 -11.93 6.62 -6.41
CA GLU A 43 -10.92 7.62 -6.07
C GLU A 43 -10.39 8.37 -7.29
N ILE A 44 -10.12 7.69 -8.40
CA ILE A 44 -9.71 8.35 -9.65
C ILE A 44 -10.80 9.34 -10.08
N VAL A 45 -12.05 8.90 -10.12
CA VAL A 45 -13.17 9.78 -10.49
C VAL A 45 -13.32 10.91 -9.46
N GLY A 46 -13.24 10.60 -8.17
CA GLY A 46 -13.35 11.55 -7.08
C GLY A 46 -12.25 12.61 -7.10
N GLY A 47 -11.00 12.20 -7.30
CA GLY A 47 -9.84 13.08 -7.40
C GLY A 47 -9.88 13.97 -8.64
N LEU A 48 -10.37 13.45 -9.78
CA LEU A 48 -10.59 14.26 -10.98
C LEU A 48 -11.71 15.29 -10.79
N VAL A 49 -12.87 14.86 -10.25
CA VAL A 49 -14.03 15.74 -10.01
C VAL A 49 -13.70 16.83 -9.00
N THR A 50 -12.97 16.48 -7.94
CA THR A 50 -12.55 17.43 -6.91
C THR A 50 -11.29 18.21 -7.27
N ASN A 51 -10.64 17.89 -8.39
CA ASN A 51 -9.31 18.40 -8.75
C ASN A 51 -8.26 18.20 -7.62
N SER A 52 -8.45 17.22 -6.73
CA SER A 52 -7.56 16.93 -5.61
C SER A 52 -6.38 16.07 -6.04
N THR A 53 -5.18 16.61 -5.84
CA THR A 53 -3.91 15.93 -6.04
C THR A 53 -3.68 14.86 -4.99
N ALA A 54 -4.12 15.08 -3.75
CA ALA A 54 -3.98 14.12 -2.67
C ALA A 54 -4.82 12.86 -2.92
N ILE A 55 -6.09 13.02 -3.31
CA ILE A 55 -6.96 11.88 -3.63
C ILE A 55 -6.44 11.14 -4.88
N LEU A 56 -5.96 11.86 -5.89
CA LEU A 56 -5.34 11.22 -7.06
C LEU A 56 -4.03 10.49 -6.72
N ALA A 57 -3.27 10.97 -5.73
CA ALA A 57 -2.06 10.30 -5.27
C ALA A 57 -2.38 8.94 -4.64
N ASP A 58 -3.37 8.91 -3.75
CA ASP A 58 -3.89 7.69 -3.12
C ASP A 58 -4.40 6.71 -4.21
N ALA A 59 -5.25 7.21 -5.11
CA ALA A 59 -5.80 6.39 -6.20
C ALA A 59 -4.72 5.75 -7.10
N VAL A 60 -3.67 6.50 -7.41
CA VAL A 60 -2.56 6.01 -8.25
C VAL A 60 -1.71 4.97 -7.50
N HIS A 61 -1.58 5.11 -6.17
CA HIS A 61 -0.96 4.10 -5.32
C HIS A 61 -1.79 2.82 -5.26
N ASP A 62 -3.08 2.94 -4.97
CA ASP A 62 -4.03 1.82 -4.85
C ASP A 62 -4.20 1.08 -6.18
N LEU A 63 -4.06 1.80 -7.30
CA LEU A 63 -3.97 1.16 -8.62
C LEU A 63 -2.73 0.26 -8.73
N GLY A 64 -1.58 0.73 -8.22
CA GLY A 64 -0.36 -0.07 -8.14
C GLY A 64 -0.53 -1.32 -7.28
N ASP A 65 -1.20 -1.20 -6.14
CA ASP A 65 -1.50 -2.32 -5.26
C ASP A 65 -2.50 -3.29 -5.90
N SER A 66 -3.48 -2.77 -6.64
CA SER A 66 -4.39 -3.58 -7.46
C SER A 66 -3.62 -4.40 -8.51
N PHE A 67 -2.58 -3.84 -9.13
CA PHE A 67 -1.70 -4.59 -10.04
C PHE A 67 -0.94 -5.70 -9.30
N ALA A 68 -0.40 -5.43 -8.12
CA ALA A 68 0.29 -6.44 -7.31
C ALA A 68 -0.67 -7.58 -6.91
N LEU A 69 -1.88 -7.25 -6.46
CA LEU A 69 -2.93 -8.22 -6.14
C LEU A 69 -3.38 -9.04 -7.37
N ALA A 70 -3.51 -8.40 -8.54
CA ALA A 70 -3.85 -9.09 -9.79
C ALA A 70 -2.78 -10.13 -10.16
N GLN A 71 -1.51 -9.78 -10.03
CA GLN A 71 -0.39 -10.69 -10.28
C GLN A 71 -0.38 -11.85 -9.29
N ALA A 72 -0.57 -11.56 -7.99
CA ALA A 72 -0.64 -12.57 -6.94
C ALA A 72 -1.78 -13.57 -7.21
N TRP A 73 -2.97 -13.07 -7.56
CA TRP A 73 -4.12 -13.90 -7.91
C TRP A 73 -3.87 -14.74 -9.17
N TYR A 74 -3.26 -14.15 -10.20
CA TYR A 74 -2.95 -14.85 -11.45
C TYR A 74 -1.98 -16.02 -11.22
N PHE A 75 -0.90 -15.79 -10.47
CA PHE A 75 0.07 -16.84 -10.15
C PHE A 75 -0.50 -17.91 -9.22
N GLU A 76 -1.33 -17.53 -8.24
CA GLU A 76 -2.04 -18.48 -7.38
C GLU A 76 -2.97 -19.38 -8.21
N SER A 77 -3.76 -18.79 -9.12
CA SER A 77 -4.65 -19.55 -10.02
C SER A 77 -3.87 -20.54 -10.90
N LYS A 78 -2.73 -20.10 -11.44
CA LYS A 78 -1.80 -20.95 -12.23
C LYS A 78 -1.15 -22.07 -11.39
N SER A 79 -1.05 -21.91 -10.08
CA SER A 79 -0.41 -22.87 -9.18
C SER A 79 -1.27 -24.09 -8.83
N GLY A 80 -2.57 -24.04 -9.15
CA GLY A 80 -3.52 -25.13 -8.88
C GLY A 80 -3.80 -25.37 -7.38
N GLY A 81 -3.56 -24.38 -6.52
CA GLY A 81 -3.95 -24.42 -5.09
C GLY A 81 -3.15 -25.41 -4.21
N LYS A 82 -2.11 -26.06 -4.73
CA LYS A 82 -1.25 -26.93 -3.93
C LYS A 82 -0.04 -26.14 -3.42
N SER A 83 -0.18 -25.58 -2.22
CA SER A 83 0.98 -25.26 -1.37
C SER A 83 1.67 -26.57 -1.00
N SER A 84 2.54 -27.06 -1.89
CA SER A 84 3.38 -28.23 -1.66
C SER A 84 4.83 -27.75 -1.55
N PRO A 85 5.57 -28.12 -0.49
CA PRO A 85 6.99 -27.80 -0.31
C PRO A 85 7.91 -28.31 -1.45
N ARG A 86 7.35 -29.07 -2.41
CA ARG A 86 8.06 -29.77 -3.47
C ARG A 86 8.32 -28.94 -4.73
N TYR A 87 7.79 -27.73 -4.83
CA TYR A 87 7.97 -26.83 -6.00
C TYR A 87 8.73 -25.53 -5.71
N SER A 88 9.52 -25.50 -4.64
CA SER A 88 10.18 -24.31 -4.07
C SER A 88 11.12 -23.52 -5.00
N TYR A 89 11.56 -24.07 -6.14
CA TYR A 89 12.46 -23.34 -7.06
C TYR A 89 11.74 -22.59 -8.20
N GLY A 90 10.59 -23.09 -8.67
CA GLY A 90 9.81 -22.43 -9.73
C GLY A 90 9.06 -21.20 -9.20
N TYR A 91 8.41 -21.34 -8.05
CA TYR A 91 7.64 -20.26 -7.41
C TYR A 91 8.52 -19.13 -6.88
N LYS A 92 9.74 -19.40 -6.41
CA LYS A 92 10.67 -18.35 -5.99
C LYS A 92 11.02 -17.40 -7.14
N ARG A 93 11.20 -17.92 -8.37
CA ARG A 93 11.49 -17.07 -9.55
C ARG A 93 10.28 -16.23 -9.95
N PHE A 94 9.08 -16.80 -9.93
CA PHE A 94 7.85 -16.05 -10.23
C PHE A 94 7.51 -15.03 -9.14
N SER A 95 7.76 -15.35 -7.88
CA SER A 95 7.58 -14.41 -6.78
C SER A 95 8.60 -13.26 -6.83
N LEU A 96 9.86 -13.54 -7.15
CA LEU A 96 10.88 -12.50 -7.34
C LEU A 96 10.51 -11.57 -8.51
N LEU A 97 9.99 -12.14 -9.61
CA LEU A 97 9.55 -11.36 -10.76
C LEU A 97 8.31 -10.52 -10.44
N GLY A 98 7.35 -11.06 -9.69
CA GLY A 98 6.16 -10.33 -9.22
C GLY A 98 6.55 -9.15 -8.30
N ALA A 99 7.46 -9.39 -7.35
CA ALA A 99 7.99 -8.34 -6.49
C ALA A 99 8.72 -7.26 -7.31
N PHE A 100 9.55 -7.64 -8.28
CA PHE A 100 10.23 -6.70 -9.17
C PHE A 100 9.25 -5.83 -9.96
N ILE A 101 8.21 -6.44 -10.56
CA ILE A 101 7.21 -5.67 -11.32
C ILE A 101 6.44 -4.73 -10.39
N SER A 102 6.03 -5.20 -9.21
CA SER A 102 5.34 -4.37 -8.22
C SER A 102 6.18 -3.17 -7.81
N THR A 103 7.48 -3.37 -7.56
CA THR A 103 8.42 -2.27 -7.28
C THR A 103 8.51 -1.27 -8.43
N VAL A 104 8.59 -1.73 -9.68
CA VAL A 104 8.62 -0.84 -10.86
C VAL A 104 7.32 -0.04 -10.97
N VAL A 105 6.17 -0.67 -10.73
CA VAL A 105 4.85 -0.01 -10.73
C VAL A 105 4.78 1.05 -9.64
N LEU A 106 5.19 0.73 -8.41
CA LEU A 106 5.21 1.68 -7.28
C LEU A 106 6.18 2.86 -7.52
N LEU A 107 7.36 2.61 -8.08
CA LEU A 107 8.29 3.68 -8.43
C LEU A 107 7.73 4.60 -9.53
N THR A 108 7.13 4.01 -10.57
CA THR A 108 6.60 4.77 -11.71
C THR A 108 5.39 5.60 -11.30
N SER A 109 4.46 5.02 -10.53
CA SER A 109 3.28 5.70 -9.98
C SER A 109 3.69 6.85 -9.04
N SER A 110 4.65 6.62 -8.15
CA SER A 110 5.18 7.66 -7.27
C SER A 110 5.80 8.82 -8.07
N LEU A 111 6.59 8.53 -9.10
CA LEU A 111 7.17 9.57 -9.98
C LEU A 111 6.08 10.36 -10.71
N PHE A 112 5.04 9.69 -11.19
CA PHE A 112 3.89 10.33 -11.82
C PHE A 112 3.16 11.28 -10.88
N VAL A 113 2.91 10.86 -9.63
CA VAL A 113 2.28 11.71 -8.62
C VAL A 113 3.14 12.93 -8.31
N LEU A 114 4.45 12.75 -8.07
CA LEU A 114 5.36 13.86 -7.81
C LEU A 114 5.45 14.84 -8.98
N ALA A 115 5.46 14.34 -10.22
CA ALA A 115 5.46 15.18 -11.42
C ALA A 115 4.21 16.04 -11.56
N ASN A 116 3.06 15.60 -11.00
CA ASN A 116 1.83 16.38 -10.98
C ASN A 116 1.70 17.28 -9.73
N ALA A 117 2.20 16.83 -8.58
CA ALA A 117 2.08 17.54 -7.31
C ALA A 117 3.07 18.70 -7.18
N ILE A 118 4.33 18.52 -7.58
CA ILE A 118 5.37 19.55 -7.44
C ILE A 118 4.99 20.85 -8.17
N PRO A 119 4.53 20.83 -9.44
CA PRO A 119 4.09 22.06 -10.11
C PRO A 119 2.92 22.73 -9.40
N ARG A 120 2.00 21.97 -8.80
CA ARG A 120 0.85 22.50 -8.06
C ARG A 120 1.24 23.14 -6.72
N ILE A 121 2.41 22.84 -6.17
CA ILE A 121 2.95 23.57 -5.01
C ILE A 121 3.40 24.97 -5.43
N LEU A 122 4.01 25.09 -6.62
CA LEU A 122 4.52 26.36 -7.15
C LEU A 122 3.39 27.23 -7.75
N GLU A 123 2.42 26.60 -8.40
CA GLU A 123 1.24 27.22 -9.00
C GLU A 123 -0.03 26.53 -8.46
N PRO A 124 -0.52 26.98 -7.29
CA PRO A 124 -1.63 26.33 -6.60
C PRO A 124 -2.92 26.36 -7.40
N ARG A 125 -3.62 25.23 -7.41
CA ARG A 125 -4.95 25.09 -7.98
C ARG A 125 -5.91 24.72 -6.86
N HIS A 126 -7.07 25.36 -6.80
CA HIS A 126 -8.05 25.07 -5.76
C HIS A 126 -8.70 23.71 -6.02
N PRO A 127 -8.64 22.78 -5.06
CA PRO A 127 -9.49 21.60 -5.07
C PRO A 127 -10.88 21.94 -4.52
N ASP A 128 -11.88 21.15 -4.88
CA ASP A 128 -13.20 21.18 -4.26
C ASP A 128 -13.14 20.53 -2.87
N ALA A 129 -12.90 21.34 -1.85
CA ALA A 129 -12.84 20.91 -0.46
C ALA A 129 -14.13 20.21 0.00
N GLY A 130 -15.31 20.62 -0.49
CA GLY A 130 -16.58 20.00 -0.14
C GLY A 130 -16.68 18.56 -0.64
N GLY A 131 -16.32 18.35 -1.91
CA GLY A 131 -16.22 17.01 -2.49
C GLY A 131 -15.14 16.15 -1.81
N MET A 132 -14.00 16.74 -1.47
CA MET A 132 -12.95 16.03 -0.72
C MET A 132 -13.43 15.54 0.65
N ILE A 133 -14.14 16.38 1.42
CA ILE A 133 -14.69 15.98 2.73
C ILE A 133 -15.66 14.80 2.56
N LEU A 134 -16.56 14.88 1.58
CA LEU A 134 -17.55 13.82 1.34
C LEU A 134 -16.86 12.49 1.02
N LEU A 135 -15.90 12.50 0.09
CA LEU A 135 -15.14 11.32 -0.28
C LEU A 135 -14.34 10.77 0.90
N ALA A 136 -13.70 11.64 1.67
CA ALA A 136 -12.90 11.22 2.80
C ALA A 136 -13.72 10.59 3.93
N ILE A 137 -14.91 11.11 4.21
CA ILE A 137 -15.84 10.46 5.15
C ILE A 137 -16.21 9.06 4.64
N VAL A 138 -16.54 8.92 3.36
CA VAL A 138 -16.88 7.61 2.76
C VAL A 138 -15.69 6.65 2.87
N GLY A 139 -14.49 7.09 2.49
CA GLY A 139 -13.27 6.28 2.55
C GLY A 139 -12.95 5.82 3.98
N VAL A 140 -12.93 6.74 4.95
CA VAL A 140 -12.73 6.40 6.36
C VAL A 140 -13.77 5.39 6.84
N LEU A 141 -15.05 5.59 6.54
CA LEU A 141 -16.12 4.70 7.01
C LEU A 141 -16.02 3.31 6.38
N VAL A 142 -15.83 3.22 5.06
CA VAL A 142 -15.73 1.95 4.35
C VAL A 142 -14.54 1.14 4.85
N ASN A 143 -13.36 1.76 4.91
CA ASN A 143 -12.12 1.08 5.32
C ASN A 143 -12.14 0.73 6.82
N ALA A 144 -12.64 1.60 7.68
CA ALA A 144 -12.77 1.29 9.11
C ALA A 144 -13.76 0.16 9.37
N MET A 145 -14.89 0.11 8.65
CA MET A 145 -15.85 -0.98 8.76
C MET A 145 -15.29 -2.31 8.26
N ALA A 146 -14.53 -2.31 7.16
CA ALA A 146 -13.85 -3.48 6.64
C ALA A 146 -12.79 -3.98 7.63
N MET A 147 -11.95 -3.07 8.14
CA MET A 147 -10.92 -3.35 9.13
C MET A 147 -11.52 -3.93 10.42
N ALA A 148 -12.59 -3.33 10.95
CA ALA A 148 -13.22 -3.78 12.19
C ALA A 148 -13.88 -5.18 12.07
N ARG A 149 -14.35 -5.54 10.88
CA ARG A 149 -14.82 -6.91 10.61
C ARG A 149 -13.65 -7.88 10.54
N LEU A 150 -12.62 -7.54 9.78
CA LEU A 150 -11.50 -8.44 9.51
C LEU A 150 -10.58 -8.65 10.73
N SER A 151 -10.47 -7.64 11.59
CA SER A 151 -9.69 -7.71 12.84
C SER A 151 -10.25 -8.74 13.83
N LYS A 152 -11.48 -9.21 13.65
CA LYS A 152 -12.10 -10.26 14.47
C LYS A 152 -11.76 -11.67 13.97
N GLU A 153 -11.24 -11.80 12.76
CA GLU A 153 -10.87 -13.09 12.20
C GLU A 153 -9.49 -13.54 12.70
N SER A 154 -9.36 -14.83 12.98
CA SER A 154 -8.10 -15.44 13.41
C SER A 154 -7.28 -15.88 12.20
N GLY A 155 -6.04 -15.40 12.10
CA GLY A 155 -5.09 -15.85 11.08
C GLY A 155 -4.11 -14.74 10.70
N MET A 156 -2.94 -15.13 10.21
CA MET A 156 -1.92 -14.15 9.77
C MET A 156 -2.46 -13.31 8.60
N ASN A 157 -3.16 -13.94 7.66
CA ASN A 157 -3.69 -13.28 6.47
C ASN A 157 -4.72 -12.19 6.81
N ALA A 158 -5.64 -12.47 7.74
CA ALA A 158 -6.62 -11.49 8.20
C ALA A 158 -5.94 -10.29 8.89
N LYS A 159 -4.90 -10.54 9.68
CA LYS A 159 -4.10 -9.48 10.31
C LYS A 159 -3.38 -8.60 9.29
N VAL A 160 -2.77 -9.20 8.27
CA VAL A 160 -2.06 -8.46 7.21
C VAL A 160 -3.02 -7.56 6.44
N VAL A 161 -4.18 -8.07 6.03
CA VAL A 161 -5.18 -7.26 5.32
C VAL A 161 -5.79 -6.19 6.24
N ALA A 162 -5.99 -6.47 7.53
CA ALA A 162 -6.46 -5.46 8.49
C ALA A 162 -5.44 -4.33 8.70
N LEU A 163 -4.14 -4.61 8.65
CA LEU A 163 -3.08 -3.59 8.71
C LEU A 163 -3.08 -2.70 7.47
N HIS A 164 -3.29 -3.27 6.28
CA HIS A 164 -3.43 -2.48 5.05
C HIS A 164 -4.66 -1.56 5.13
N LEU A 165 -5.83 -2.09 5.52
CA LEU A 165 -7.03 -1.26 5.72
C LEU A 165 -6.85 -0.17 6.77
N LEU A 166 -5.97 -0.38 7.77
CA LEU A 166 -5.60 0.66 8.72
C LEU A 166 -4.77 1.77 8.07
N GLU A 167 -3.84 1.43 7.17
CA GLU A 167 -3.08 2.39 6.37
C GLU A 167 -4.02 3.25 5.53
N ASP A 168 -5.00 2.64 4.86
CA ASP A 168 -6.02 3.35 4.09
C ASP A 168 -6.82 4.31 4.99
N VAL A 169 -7.29 3.83 6.16
CA VAL A 169 -8.00 4.68 7.12
C VAL A 169 -7.16 5.89 7.52
N LEU A 170 -5.86 5.71 7.78
CA LEU A 170 -4.97 6.80 8.15
C LEU A 170 -4.77 7.79 7.00
N GLY A 171 -4.60 7.31 5.77
CA GLY A 171 -4.54 8.12 4.56
C GLY A 171 -5.80 8.97 4.39
N TRP A 172 -6.97 8.34 4.47
CA TRP A 172 -8.26 9.01 4.35
C TRP A 172 -8.54 9.98 5.50
N VAL A 173 -8.08 9.71 6.72
CA VAL A 173 -8.14 10.68 7.83
C VAL A 173 -7.26 11.89 7.54
N ALA A 174 -6.05 11.71 6.99
CA ALA A 174 -5.19 12.82 6.62
C ALA A 174 -5.83 13.69 5.52
N VAL A 175 -6.44 13.06 4.50
CA VAL A 175 -7.22 13.76 3.46
C VAL A 175 -8.39 14.52 4.09
N LEU A 176 -9.13 13.90 5.01
CA LEU A 176 -10.26 14.55 5.70
C LEU A 176 -9.81 15.80 6.47
N VAL A 177 -8.71 15.71 7.22
CA VAL A 177 -8.16 16.84 7.97
C VAL A 177 -7.78 17.98 7.03
N VAL A 178 -7.07 17.68 5.95
CA VAL A 178 -6.69 18.69 4.95
C VAL A 178 -7.90 19.29 4.27
N ALA A 179 -8.89 18.47 3.89
CA ALA A 179 -10.11 18.92 3.25
C ALA A 179 -10.94 19.86 4.15
N VAL A 180 -11.04 19.54 5.45
CA VAL A 180 -11.68 20.41 6.45
C VAL A 180 -10.94 21.74 6.56
N VAL A 181 -9.61 21.74 6.60
CA VAL A 181 -8.83 22.99 6.61
C VAL A 181 -9.07 23.79 5.33
N LEU A 182 -9.02 23.16 4.16
CA LEU A 182 -9.27 23.82 2.87
C LEU A 182 -10.69 24.37 2.73
N TYR A 183 -11.67 23.80 3.44
CA TYR A 183 -13.05 24.28 3.43
C TYR A 183 -13.20 25.64 4.14
N PHE A 184 -12.41 25.87 5.19
CA PHE A 184 -12.47 27.11 5.98
C PHE A 184 -11.38 28.12 5.62
N TRP A 185 -10.24 27.67 5.09
CA TRP A 185 -9.08 28.51 4.76
C TRP A 185 -8.63 28.31 3.32
N ASP A 186 -8.36 29.43 2.64
CA ASP A 186 -7.93 29.42 1.25
C ASP A 186 -6.43 29.15 1.10
N ILE A 187 -6.01 27.91 1.38
CA ILE A 187 -4.61 27.47 1.34
C ILE A 187 -4.46 26.25 0.41
N PRO A 188 -4.72 26.40 -0.90
CA PRO A 188 -4.79 25.29 -1.86
C PRO A 188 -3.50 24.45 -1.96
N VAL A 189 -2.36 24.97 -1.50
CA VAL A 189 -1.07 24.26 -1.42
C VAL A 189 -1.13 23.02 -0.51
N LEU A 190 -2.04 22.96 0.46
CA LEU A 190 -2.12 21.83 1.39
C LEU A 190 -2.44 20.50 0.68
N ASP A 191 -3.24 20.53 -0.38
CA ASP A 191 -3.60 19.34 -1.16
C ASP A 191 -2.38 18.71 -1.88
N PRO A 192 -1.64 19.42 -2.75
CA PRO A 192 -0.45 18.86 -3.37
C PRO A 192 0.68 18.59 -2.37
N LEU A 193 0.75 19.33 -1.24
CA LEU A 193 1.69 19.02 -0.18
C LEU A 193 1.38 17.66 0.48
N LEU A 194 0.10 17.39 0.79
CA LEU A 194 -0.33 16.10 1.31
C LEU A 194 -0.03 14.97 0.32
N ALA A 195 -0.29 15.19 -0.98
CA ALA A 195 0.05 14.23 -2.04
C ALA A 195 1.54 13.84 -2.03
N VAL A 196 2.43 14.82 -1.89
CA VAL A 196 3.88 14.58 -1.77
C VAL A 196 4.20 13.78 -0.50
N ILE A 197 3.60 14.13 0.63
CA ILE A 197 3.82 13.42 1.91
C ILE A 197 3.40 11.94 1.80
N ILE A 198 2.20 11.67 1.27
CA ILE A 198 1.71 10.30 1.05
C ILE A 198 2.67 9.54 0.13
N THR A 199 3.07 10.15 -0.98
CA THR A 199 4.00 9.52 -1.93
C THR A 199 5.35 9.19 -1.31
N LEU A 200 5.91 10.10 -0.50
CA LEU A 200 7.18 9.88 0.19
C LEU A 200 7.06 8.80 1.27
N TYR A 201 5.93 8.73 1.98
CA TYR A 201 5.65 7.67 2.94
C TYR A 201 5.67 6.30 2.26
N ILE A 202 4.96 6.14 1.14
CA ILE A 202 4.93 4.90 0.35
C ILE A 202 6.33 4.53 -0.15
N LEU A 203 7.06 5.47 -0.76
CA LEU A 203 8.43 5.26 -1.23
C LEU A 203 9.37 4.82 -0.09
N SER A 204 9.20 5.38 1.11
CA SER A 204 10.00 4.99 2.28
C SER A 204 9.76 3.53 2.68
N GLY A 205 8.53 3.03 2.51
CA GLY A 205 8.19 1.62 2.68
C GLY A 205 8.93 0.74 1.69
N VAL A 206 8.89 1.09 0.40
CA VAL A 206 9.58 0.35 -0.68
C VAL A 206 11.08 0.25 -0.41
N VAL A 207 11.73 1.36 -0.01
CA VAL A 207 13.18 1.38 0.25
C VAL A 207 13.57 0.50 1.45
N LYS A 208 12.74 0.47 2.50
CA LYS A 208 12.98 -0.41 3.65
C LYS A 208 12.89 -1.89 3.26
N ASN A 209 11.99 -2.22 2.34
CA ASN A 209 11.76 -3.59 1.89
C ASN A 209 12.81 -4.11 0.89
N LEU A 210 13.64 -3.22 0.34
CA LEU A 210 14.74 -3.56 -0.55
C LEU A 210 16.08 -3.77 0.18
N LYS A 211 16.16 -3.45 1.47
CA LYS A 211 17.35 -3.65 2.32
C LYS A 211 17.25 -4.93 3.12
#